data_AF-A0A9E3SFX9-F1
#
_entry.id   AF-A0A9E3SFX9-F1
#
_cell.length_a   1.000
_cell.length_b   1.000
_cell.length_c   1.000
_cell.angle_alpha   90.00
_cell.angle_beta   90.00
_cell.angle_gamma   90.00
#
_symmetry.space_group_name_H-M   'P 1'
#
loop_
_entity.id
_entity.type
_entity.pdbx_description
1 polymer ?
#
loop_
_entity_poly.entity_id
_entity_poly.type
_entity_poly.pdbx_seq_one_letter_code
_entity_poly.pdbx_strand_id
1 'polypeptide(L)'
;MKELIKRTAYGFLFVVLVVGSILVSKYAFAVLMLFVSLVGSHEMLNLQLQHKLKPSLTWAVLLANLLFYTILCLVALDLIAVKFLALALLPILLPFLHALFSTGHTFPEISAAYWPSLFLVSLPASLLIFMYNNSFFGDLAGAQLIVSILFMVWINDVFAYLVGISIG
;
A
#
# COMPACT_ATOMS: atom_id res chain seq x y z
N MET A 1 10.08 -24.55 21.43
CA MET A 1 8.88 -25.09 20.74
C MET A 1 7.70 -24.11 20.70
N LYS A 2 7.25 -23.52 21.82
CA LYS A 2 6.11 -22.56 21.84
C LYS A 2 6.29 -21.36 20.90
N GLU A 3 7.48 -20.78 20.82
CA GLU A 3 7.75 -19.66 19.89
C GLU A 3 7.75 -20.06 18.42
N LEU A 4 8.24 -21.26 18.09
CA LEU A 4 8.21 -21.79 16.73
C LEU A 4 6.76 -21.97 16.26
N ILE A 5 5.92 -22.62 17.08
CA ILE A 5 4.51 -22.84 16.77
C ILE A 5 3.78 -21.50 16.58
N LYS A 6 3.99 -20.52 17.47
CA LYS A 6 3.41 -19.19 17.33
C LYS A 6 3.81 -18.53 16.00
N ARG A 7 5.11 -18.51 15.68
CA ARG A 7 5.62 -17.91 14.44
C ARG A 7 5.06 -18.58 13.19
N THR A 8 5.02 -19.92 13.16
CA THR A 8 4.46 -20.66 12.03
C THR A 8 2.95 -20.42 11.89
N ALA A 9 2.22 -20.35 13.00
CA ALA A 9 0.78 -20.08 12.98
C ALA A 9 0.46 -18.68 12.42
N TYR A 10 1.18 -17.63 12.84
CA TYR A 10 0.98 -16.28 12.30
C TYR A 10 1.37 -16.18 10.82
N GLY A 11 2.46 -16.85 10.41
CA GLY A 11 2.86 -16.90 9.00
C GLY A 11 1.81 -17.58 8.13
N PHE A 12 1.27 -18.72 8.57
CA PHE A 12 0.19 -19.41 7.87
C PHE A 12 -1.08 -18.57 7.82
N LEU A 13 -1.47 -17.97 8.94
CA LEU A 13 -2.65 -17.09 9.02
C LEU A 13 -2.52 -15.91 8.06
N PHE A 14 -1.34 -15.30 7.96
CA PHE A 14 -1.08 -14.21 7.02
C PHE A 14 -1.32 -14.63 5.57
N VAL A 15 -0.78 -15.78 5.14
CA VAL A 15 -1.00 -16.29 3.78
C VAL A 15 -2.48 -16.58 3.53
N VAL A 16 -3.16 -17.25 4.46
CA VAL A 16 -4.59 -17.54 4.35
C VAL A 16 -5.42 -16.25 4.27
N LEU A 17 -5.07 -15.23 5.03
CA LEU A 17 -5.79 -13.96 5.06
C LEU A 17 -5.60 -13.20 3.74
N VAL A 18 -4.35 -13.08 3.26
CA VAL A 18 -4.05 -12.40 1.99
C VAL A 18 -4.67 -13.14 0.82
N VAL A 19 -4.32 -14.42 0.61
CA VAL A 19 -4.82 -15.21 -0.52
C VAL A 19 -6.33 -15.41 -0.43
N GLY A 20 -6.85 -15.67 0.78
CA GLY A 20 -8.29 -15.80 1.02
C GLY A 20 -9.05 -14.54 0.66
N SER A 21 -8.56 -13.35 1.04
CA SER A 21 -9.21 -12.09 0.68
C SER A 21 -9.28 -11.86 -0.84
N ILE A 22 -8.23 -12.26 -1.57
CA ILE A 22 -8.16 -12.18 -3.04
C ILE A 22 -9.18 -13.12 -3.70
N LEU A 23 -9.31 -14.34 -3.19
CA LEU A 23 -10.22 -15.34 -3.75
C LEU A 23 -11.70 -15.07 -3.39
N VAL A 24 -11.96 -14.51 -2.21
CA VAL A 24 -13.33 -14.26 -1.72
C VAL A 24 -13.99 -13.10 -2.48
N SER A 25 -13.33 -11.95 -2.57
CA SER A 25 -13.91 -10.77 -3.24
C SER A 25 -12.89 -9.66 -3.47
N LYS A 26 -13.01 -8.97 -4.61
CA LYS A 26 -12.27 -7.72 -4.87
C LYS A 26 -12.45 -6.67 -3.77
N TYR A 27 -13.61 -6.63 -3.12
CA TYR A 27 -13.88 -5.71 -2.00
C TYR A 27 -13.18 -6.13 -0.71
N ALA A 28 -13.13 -7.44 -0.41
CA ALA A 28 -12.44 -7.96 0.76
C ALA A 28 -10.94 -7.67 0.68
N PHE A 29 -10.33 -7.91 -0.50
CA PHE A 29 -8.94 -7.56 -0.74
C PHE A 29 -8.70 -6.05 -0.68
N ALA A 30 -9.60 -5.22 -1.22
CA ALA A 30 -9.49 -3.77 -1.12
C ALA A 30 -9.51 -3.25 0.32
N VAL A 31 -10.34 -3.82 1.20
CA VAL A 31 -10.36 -3.47 2.64
C VAL A 31 -9.06 -3.91 3.32
N LEU A 32 -8.57 -5.11 3.01
CA LEU A 32 -7.30 -5.59 3.54
C LEU A 32 -6.14 -4.67 3.12
N MET A 33 -6.06 -4.31 1.85
CA MET A 33 -5.01 -3.46 1.30
C MET A 33 -5.11 -2.02 1.82
N LEU A 34 -6.31 -1.53 2.16
CA LEU A 34 -6.46 -0.26 2.87
C LEU A 34 -5.80 -0.33 4.25
N PHE A 35 -6.08 -1.39 5.01
CA PHE A 35 -5.47 -1.59 6.33
C PHE A 35 -3.94 -1.68 6.23
N VAL A 36 -3.43 -2.48 5.29
CA VAL A 36 -1.98 -2.59 5.02
C VAL A 36 -1.39 -1.24 4.64
N SER A 37 -2.08 -0.45 3.81
CA SER A 37 -1.62 0.87 3.41
C SER A 37 -1.55 1.85 4.58
N LEU A 38 -2.57 1.89 5.44
CA LEU A 38 -2.57 2.78 6.61
C LEU A 38 -1.48 2.42 7.61
N VAL A 39 -1.31 1.13 7.92
CA VAL A 39 -0.24 0.66 8.80
C VAL A 39 1.13 0.93 8.17
N GLY A 40 1.30 0.60 6.89
CA GLY A 40 2.56 0.82 6.16
C GLY A 40 2.95 2.29 6.10
N SER A 41 2.00 3.20 5.89
CA SER A 41 2.27 4.64 5.90
C SER A 41 2.59 5.15 7.30
N HIS A 42 1.95 4.64 8.34
CA HIS A 42 2.31 4.96 9.73
C HIS A 42 3.76 4.56 10.04
N GLU A 43 4.16 3.33 9.67
CA GLU A 43 5.53 2.86 9.86
C GLU A 43 6.55 3.65 9.01
N MET A 44 6.21 3.96 7.76
CA MET A 44 7.04 4.78 6.87
C MET A 44 7.35 6.16 7.49
N LEU A 45 6.35 6.78 8.13
CA LEU A 45 6.53 8.05 8.82
C LEU A 45 7.47 7.94 10.01
N ASN A 46 7.31 6.89 10.81
CA ASN A 46 8.16 6.65 11.98
C ASN A 46 9.63 6.46 11.61
N LEU A 47 9.90 5.81 10.47
CA LEU A 47 11.25 5.61 9.96
C LEU A 47 11.94 6.91 9.55
N GLN A 48 11.19 7.85 8.96
CA GLN A 48 11.78 9.05 8.38
C GLN A 48 12.07 10.16 9.40
N LEU A 49 11.23 10.29 10.41
CA LEU A 49 11.24 11.46 11.29
C LEU A 49 11.74 11.17 12.71
N GLN A 50 12.30 9.97 12.96
CA GLN A 50 13.02 9.59 14.18
C GLN A 50 12.45 10.23 15.46
N HIS A 51 11.14 10.05 15.70
CA HIS A 51 10.40 10.52 16.89
C HIS A 51 10.21 12.04 17.07
N LYS A 52 10.49 12.88 16.07
CA LYS A 52 10.17 14.33 16.09
C LYS A 52 8.83 14.70 15.43
N LEU A 53 7.98 13.71 15.18
CA LEU A 53 6.70 13.89 14.51
C LEU A 53 5.70 14.60 15.42
N LYS A 54 5.24 15.77 15.00
CA LYS A 54 4.01 16.34 15.57
C LYS A 54 2.84 15.43 15.20
N PRO A 55 1.95 15.06 16.14
CA PRO A 55 0.78 14.23 15.86
C PRO A 55 -0.07 14.77 14.71
N SER A 56 -0.14 16.09 14.54
CA SER A 56 -0.85 16.75 13.44
C SER A 56 -0.30 16.38 12.06
N LEU A 57 1.02 16.22 11.91
CA LEU A 57 1.64 15.82 10.64
C LEU A 57 1.30 14.37 10.30
N THR A 58 1.36 13.47 11.29
CA THR A 58 0.98 12.06 11.12
C THR A 58 -0.46 11.93 10.64
N TRP A 59 -1.40 12.60 11.30
CA TRP A 59 -2.82 12.55 10.89
C TRP A 59 -3.05 13.15 9.50
N ALA A 60 -2.36 14.25 9.17
CA ALA A 60 -2.50 14.88 7.86
C ALA A 60 -1.97 13.98 6.72
N VAL A 61 -0.87 13.26 6.94
CA VAL A 61 -0.34 12.28 5.98
C VAL A 61 -1.28 11.08 5.86
N LEU A 62 -1.74 10.52 6.98
CA LEU A 62 -2.65 9.37 6.96
C LEU A 62 -3.97 9.70 6.26
N LEU A 63 -4.50 10.92 6.44
CA LEU A 63 -5.69 11.38 5.74
C LEU A 63 -5.44 11.52 4.23
N ALA A 64 -4.31 12.12 3.83
CA ALA A 64 -3.93 12.22 2.42
C ALA A 64 -3.78 10.83 1.79
N ASN A 65 -3.19 9.90 2.52
CA ASN A 65 -3.00 8.52 2.11
C ASN A 65 -4.34 7.79 1.94
N LEU A 66 -5.25 7.95 2.91
CA LEU A 66 -6.61 7.41 2.86
C LEU A 66 -7.36 7.95 1.64
N LEU A 67 -7.32 9.26 1.39
CA LEU A 67 -7.97 9.89 0.24
C LEU A 67 -7.39 9.36 -1.08
N PHE A 68 -6.07 9.32 -1.18
CA PHE A 68 -5.37 8.84 -2.37
C PHE A 68 -5.71 7.38 -2.70
N TYR A 69 -5.58 6.50 -1.70
CA TYR A 69 -5.95 5.09 -1.85
C TYR A 69 -7.43 4.93 -2.22
N THR A 70 -8.33 5.65 -1.54
CA THR A 70 -9.77 5.53 -1.79
C THR A 70 -10.12 5.93 -3.22
N ILE A 71 -9.60 7.05 -3.73
CA ILE A 71 -9.85 7.49 -5.11
C ILE A 71 -9.39 6.42 -6.10
N LEU A 72 -8.15 5.93 -5.94
CA LEU A 72 -7.58 4.91 -6.83
C LEU A 72 -8.37 3.59 -6.75
N CYS A 73 -8.76 3.18 -5.54
CA CYS A 73 -9.53 1.96 -5.31
C CYS A 73 -10.94 2.05 -5.92
N LEU A 74 -11.63 3.18 -5.78
CA LEU A 74 -12.96 3.37 -6.38
C LEU A 74 -12.90 3.29 -7.91
N VAL A 75 -11.87 3.86 -8.54
CA VAL A 75 -11.64 3.72 -10.00
C VAL A 75 -11.29 2.27 -10.34
N ALA A 76 -10.38 1.64 -9.58
CA ALA A 76 -9.95 0.26 -9.80
C ALA A 76 -11.11 -0.73 -9.76
N LEU A 77 -12.06 -0.55 -8.84
CA LEU A 77 -13.23 -1.41 -8.67
C LEU A 77 -14.37 -1.12 -9.66
N ASP A 78 -14.17 -0.15 -10.56
CA ASP A 78 -15.15 0.35 -11.53
C ASP A 78 -16.41 0.97 -10.87
N LEU A 79 -16.24 1.54 -9.67
CA LEU A 79 -17.32 2.24 -8.94
C LEU A 79 -17.48 3.69 -9.37
N ILE A 80 -16.40 4.29 -9.89
CA ILE A 80 -16.40 5.64 -10.46
C ILE A 80 -15.63 5.65 -11.78
N ALA A 81 -15.99 6.55 -12.69
CA ALA A 81 -15.37 6.67 -14.00
C ALA A 81 -13.86 7.01 -13.92
N VAL A 82 -13.07 6.49 -14.85
CA VAL A 82 -11.61 6.68 -14.93
C VAL A 82 -11.19 8.17 -14.96
N LYS A 83 -12.03 9.07 -15.49
CA LYS A 83 -11.76 10.52 -15.45
C LYS A 83 -11.55 11.09 -14.03
N PHE A 84 -12.12 10.44 -13.02
CA PHE A 84 -11.94 10.84 -11.61
C PHE A 84 -10.57 10.45 -11.05
N LEU A 85 -9.75 9.69 -11.77
CA LEU A 85 -8.34 9.46 -11.42
C LEU A 85 -7.56 10.78 -11.29
N ALA A 86 -7.96 11.82 -12.04
CA ALA A 86 -7.38 13.16 -11.93
C ALA A 86 -7.50 13.75 -10.50
N LEU A 87 -8.50 13.32 -9.70
CA LEU A 87 -8.62 13.74 -8.30
C LEU A 87 -7.48 13.22 -7.42
N ALA A 88 -6.79 12.15 -7.82
CA ALA A 88 -5.62 11.64 -7.12
C ALA A 88 -4.43 12.61 -7.14
N LEU A 89 -4.45 13.63 -8.01
CA LEU A 89 -3.50 14.75 -7.98
C LEU A 89 -3.66 15.62 -6.73
N LEU A 90 -4.86 15.70 -6.16
CA LEU A 90 -5.11 16.55 -4.98
C LEU A 90 -4.26 16.09 -3.78
N PRO A 91 -4.28 14.80 -3.35
CA PRO A 91 -3.39 14.32 -2.30
C PRO A 91 -1.90 14.53 -2.57
N ILE A 92 -1.47 14.45 -3.83
CA ILE A 92 -0.06 14.64 -4.23
C ILE A 92 0.37 16.10 -4.03
N LEU A 93 -0.55 17.05 -4.16
CA LEU A 93 -0.31 18.49 -4.01
C LEU A 93 -0.45 18.99 -2.55
N LEU A 94 -1.08 18.20 -1.67
CA LEU A 94 -1.21 18.54 -0.24
C LEU A 94 0.09 18.91 0.50
N PRO A 95 1.28 18.33 0.20
CA PRO A 95 2.51 18.70 0.87
C PRO A 95 2.88 20.18 0.65
N PHE A 96 2.61 20.72 -0.55
CA PHE A 96 2.85 22.13 -0.85
C PHE A 96 1.92 23.03 -0.03
N LEU A 97 0.64 22.67 0.04
CA LEU A 97 -0.35 23.41 0.83
C LEU A 97 -0.01 23.36 2.32
N HIS A 98 0.33 22.19 2.84
CA HIS A 98 0.71 22.01 4.24
C HIS A 98 1.99 22.81 4.55
N ALA A 99 3.00 22.75 3.69
CA ALA A 99 4.23 23.51 3.89
C ALA A 99 4.00 25.03 3.88
N LEU A 100 3.07 25.54 3.06
CA LEU A 100 2.73 26.96 3.00
C LEU A 100 2.18 27.49 4.34
N PHE A 101 1.42 26.67 5.07
CA PHE A 101 0.81 27.04 6.36
C PHE A 101 1.57 26.48 7.57
N SER A 102 2.66 25.74 7.35
CA SER A 102 3.47 25.16 8.41
C SER A 102 4.47 26.19 8.94
N THR A 103 4.44 26.43 10.25
CA THR A 103 5.45 27.24 10.95
C THR A 103 6.51 26.39 11.65
N GLY A 104 6.35 25.05 11.67
CA GLY A 104 7.18 24.15 12.47
C GLY A 104 8.03 23.14 11.69
N HIS A 105 7.75 22.96 10.41
CA HIS A 105 8.45 22.01 9.54
C HIS A 105 8.75 22.66 8.20
N THR A 106 9.92 22.36 7.65
CA THR A 106 10.32 22.83 6.33
C THR A 106 9.59 22.04 5.23
N PHE A 107 9.50 22.60 4.02
CA PHE A 107 8.91 21.88 2.89
C PHE A 107 9.56 20.51 2.64
N PRO A 108 10.91 20.36 2.65
CA PRO A 108 11.54 19.05 2.50
C PRO A 108 11.12 18.02 3.54
N GLU A 109 10.92 18.42 4.81
CA GLU A 109 10.46 17.50 5.86
C GLU A 109 9.03 17.01 5.61
N ILE A 110 8.15 17.92 5.20
CA ILE A 110 6.75 17.60 4.90
C ILE A 110 6.66 16.75 3.64
N SER A 111 7.36 17.11 2.56
CA SER A 111 7.32 16.34 1.32
C SER A 111 7.95 14.95 1.50
N ALA A 112 9.02 14.84 2.29
CA ALA A 112 9.62 13.56 2.67
C ALA A 112 8.63 12.66 3.44
N ALA A 113 7.73 13.22 4.24
CA ALA A 113 6.69 12.45 4.95
C ALA A 113 5.56 11.96 4.03
N TYR A 114 5.07 12.83 3.16
CA TYR A 114 3.91 12.55 2.31
C TYR A 114 4.25 11.65 1.12
N TRP A 115 5.25 12.01 0.33
CA TRP A 115 5.46 11.37 -0.97
C TRP A 115 5.85 9.89 -0.88
N PRO A 116 6.74 9.45 0.04
CA PRO A 116 7.02 8.03 0.23
C PRO A 116 5.79 7.25 0.70
N SER A 117 4.99 7.81 1.61
CA SER A 117 3.73 7.19 2.03
C SER A 117 2.76 7.02 0.85
N LEU A 118 2.63 8.03 -0.01
CA LEU A 118 1.75 7.98 -1.18
C LEU A 118 2.28 7.03 -2.27
N PHE A 119 3.54 7.21 -2.70
CA PHE A 119 4.10 6.54 -3.88
C PHE A 119 4.70 5.17 -3.59
N LEU A 120 5.22 4.92 -2.39
CA LEU A 120 5.85 3.63 -2.06
C LEU A 120 4.91 2.69 -1.28
N VAL A 121 3.85 3.22 -0.66
CA VAL A 121 2.91 2.40 0.12
C VAL A 121 1.54 2.35 -0.54
N SER A 122 0.83 3.48 -0.64
CA SER A 122 -0.54 3.47 -1.18
C SER A 122 -0.62 3.15 -2.66
N LEU A 123 0.28 3.71 -3.47
CA LEU A 123 0.24 3.51 -4.91
C LEU A 123 0.39 2.02 -5.26
N PRO A 124 1.42 1.28 -4.79
CA PRO A 124 1.50 -0.16 -5.06
C PRO A 124 0.29 -0.94 -4.52
N ALA A 125 -0.19 -0.59 -3.32
CA ALA A 125 -1.36 -1.23 -2.73
C ALA A 125 -2.61 -1.07 -3.63
N SER A 126 -2.84 0.13 -4.14
CA SER A 126 -3.98 0.41 -5.02
C SER A 126 -3.82 -0.19 -6.43
N LEU A 127 -2.59 -0.28 -6.96
CA LEU A 127 -2.31 -0.90 -8.26
C LEU A 127 -2.62 -2.40 -8.26
N LEU A 128 -2.43 -3.09 -7.13
CA LEU A 128 -2.88 -4.49 -7.00
C LEU A 128 -4.41 -4.61 -7.11
N ILE A 129 -5.18 -3.60 -6.69
CA ILE A 129 -6.64 -3.60 -6.86
C ILE A 129 -7.01 -3.38 -8.34
N PHE A 130 -6.26 -2.57 -9.08
CA PHE A 130 -6.48 -2.35 -10.53
C PHE A 130 -6.39 -3.64 -11.35
N MET A 131 -5.70 -4.66 -10.85
CA MET A 131 -5.61 -5.96 -11.51
C MET A 131 -6.93 -6.74 -11.55
N TYR A 132 -7.94 -6.33 -10.75
CA TYR A 132 -9.31 -6.82 -10.90
C TYR A 132 -10.10 -6.12 -12.01
N ASN A 133 -9.57 -5.06 -12.61
CA ASN A 133 -10.29 -4.25 -13.57
C ASN A 133 -10.13 -4.80 -14.99
N ASN A 134 -11.22 -5.35 -15.54
CA ASN A 134 -11.27 -5.91 -16.89
C ASN A 134 -10.99 -4.86 -17.97
N SER A 135 -11.30 -3.58 -17.74
CA SER A 135 -11.05 -2.51 -18.72
C SER A 135 -9.55 -2.27 -18.94
N PHE A 136 -8.71 -2.58 -17.96
CA PHE A 136 -7.26 -2.41 -18.04
C PHE A 136 -6.52 -3.70 -18.41
N PHE A 137 -6.96 -4.85 -17.89
CA PHE A 137 -6.25 -6.13 -18.05
C PHE A 137 -6.99 -7.16 -18.92
N GLY A 138 -8.18 -6.84 -19.43
CA GLY A 138 -8.96 -7.75 -20.28
C GLY A 138 -9.24 -9.09 -19.60
N ASP A 139 -9.06 -10.18 -20.34
CA ASP A 139 -9.29 -11.54 -19.88
C ASP A 139 -8.30 -12.01 -18.80
N LEU A 140 -7.17 -11.31 -18.65
CA LEU A 140 -6.18 -11.59 -17.60
C LEU A 140 -6.58 -10.99 -16.25
N ALA A 141 -7.57 -10.10 -16.22
CA ALA A 141 -8.01 -9.47 -15.00
C ALA A 141 -8.58 -10.49 -14.00
N GLY A 142 -8.30 -10.27 -12.72
CA GLY A 142 -8.93 -11.00 -11.63
C GLY A 142 -7.96 -11.59 -10.62
N ALA A 143 -8.51 -12.44 -9.75
CA ALA A 143 -7.80 -13.02 -8.62
C ALA A 143 -6.55 -13.81 -9.06
N GLN A 144 -6.63 -14.53 -10.19
CA GLN A 144 -5.53 -15.37 -10.68
C GLN A 144 -4.27 -14.56 -10.99
N LEU A 145 -4.40 -13.37 -11.60
CA LEU A 145 -3.28 -12.48 -11.90
C LEU A 145 -2.59 -12.02 -10.62
N ILE A 146 -3.37 -11.56 -9.64
CA ILE A 146 -2.85 -11.04 -8.37
C ILE A 146 -2.14 -12.12 -7.58
N VAL A 147 -2.77 -13.30 -7.46
CA VAL A 147 -2.17 -14.48 -6.82
C VAL A 147 -0.85 -14.84 -7.51
N SER A 148 -0.83 -14.88 -8.85
CA SER A 148 0.38 -15.21 -9.61
C SER A 148 1.53 -14.24 -9.32
N ILE A 149 1.24 -12.94 -9.26
CA ILE A 149 2.25 -11.91 -8.96
C ILE A 149 2.78 -12.06 -7.54
N LEU A 150 1.91 -12.28 -6.55
CA LEU A 150 2.33 -12.49 -5.16
C LEU A 150 3.20 -13.74 -5.02
N PHE A 151 2.81 -14.85 -5.65
CA PHE A 151 3.63 -16.06 -5.65
C PHE A 151 4.95 -15.86 -6.38
N MET A 152 5.00 -15.10 -7.48
CA MET A 152 6.26 -14.77 -8.14
C MET A 152 7.20 -14.01 -7.20
N VAL A 153 6.70 -13.03 -6.45
CA VAL A 153 7.50 -12.28 -5.47
C VAL A 153 7.98 -13.21 -4.35
N TRP A 154 7.09 -14.00 -3.75
CA TRP A 154 7.47 -14.89 -2.64
C TRP A 154 8.45 -15.99 -3.07
N ILE A 155 8.25 -16.58 -4.25
CA ILE A 155 9.18 -17.56 -4.81
C ILE A 155 10.51 -16.87 -5.10
N ASN A 156 10.51 -15.66 -5.66
CA ASN A 156 11.74 -14.90 -5.89
C ASN A 156 12.51 -14.65 -4.59
N ASP A 157 11.85 -14.22 -3.51
CA ASP A 157 12.48 -14.00 -2.21
C ASP A 157 13.16 -15.27 -1.67
N VAL A 158 12.48 -16.42 -1.79
CA VAL A 158 13.04 -17.72 -1.37
C VAL A 158 14.22 -18.13 -2.23
N PHE A 159 14.10 -18.03 -3.56
CA PHE A 159 15.19 -18.42 -4.47
C PHE A 159 16.38 -17.48 -4.37
N ALA A 160 16.17 -16.18 -4.24
CA ALA A 160 17.23 -15.19 -4.04
C ALA A 160 18.03 -15.50 -2.77
N TYR A 161 17.35 -15.87 -1.68
CA TYR A 161 18.00 -16.29 -0.44
C TYR A 161 18.82 -17.59 -0.62
N LEU A 162 18.23 -18.62 -1.22
CA LEU A 162 18.91 -19.91 -1.42
C LEU A 162 20.11 -19.81 -2.36
N VAL A 163 19.96 -19.09 -3.47
CA VAL A 163 21.03 -18.84 -4.43
C VAL A 163 22.11 -17.96 -3.84
N GLY A 164 21.75 -16.89 -3.12
CA GLY A 164 22.71 -15.99 -2.48
C GLY A 164 23.60 -16.71 -1.46
N ILE A 165 23.04 -17.62 -0.66
CA ILE A 165 23.85 -18.44 0.26
C ILE A 165 24.72 -19.46 -0.47
N SER A 166 24.28 -19.96 -1.63
CA SER A 166 24.98 -21.03 -2.37
C SER A 166 26.06 -20.51 -3.31
N ILE A 167 25.86 -19.36 -3.94
CA ILE A 167 26.68 -18.84 -5.04
C ILE A 167 27.46 -17.56 -4.63
N GLY A 168 26.94 -16.77 -3.68
CA GLY A 168 27.50 -15.47 -3.29
C GLY A 168 26.72 -14.31 -3.88
#